data_AF-A0A952EA94-F1
#
_entry.id   AF-A0A952EA94-F1
#
_cell.length_a   1.000
_cell.length_b   1.000
_cell.length_c   1.000
_cell.angle_alpha   90.00
_cell.angle_beta   90.00
_cell.angle_gamma   90.00
#
_symmetry.space_group_name_H-M   'P 1'
#
loop_
_entity.id
_entity.type
_entity.pdbx_description
1 polymer ?
#
loop_
_entity_poly.entity_id
_entity_poly.type
_entity_poly.pdbx_seq_one_letter_code
_entity_poly.pdbx_strand_id
1 'polypeptide(L)' 'MASQIPEHHPLRRLFGALTEKSFAETLGWPDLKVTEYVSNLLVEFTHTDQLYRIRNQQGKRVGTVVDLLF' A
#
# COMPACT_ATOMS: atom_id res chain seq x y z
N MET A 1 5.07 -13.00 -11.06
CA MET A 1 5.26 -13.11 -9.61
C MET A 1 5.47 -11.70 -9.10
N ALA A 2 4.63 -11.18 -8.19
CA ALA A 2 4.87 -9.86 -7.63
C ALA A 2 6.22 -9.90 -6.91
N SER A 3 7.19 -9.14 -7.40
CA SER A 3 8.48 -8.98 -6.71
C SER A 3 8.19 -8.30 -5.39
N GLN A 4 8.29 -9.00 -4.28
CA GLN A 4 8.14 -8.33 -2.98
C GLN A 4 9.35 -7.42 -2.76
N ILE A 5 9.10 -6.17 -2.35
CA ILE A 5 10.15 -5.22 -1.97
C ILE A 5 10.81 -5.73 -0.67
N PRO A 6 12.12 -6.02 -0.67
CA PRO A 6 12.84 -6.54 0.50
C PRO A 6 12.76 -5.60 1.71
N GLU A 7 12.91 -6.12 2.93
CA GLU A 7 12.81 -5.32 4.16
C GLU A 7 13.82 -4.17 4.23
N HIS A 8 15.03 -4.39 3.73
CA HIS A 8 16.11 -3.38 3.72
C HIS A 8 16.05 -2.45 2.50
N HIS A 9 14.96 -2.46 1.73
CA HIS A 9 14.85 -1.66 0.53
C HIS A 9 14.70 -0.15 0.85
N PRO A 10 15.39 0.76 0.13
CA PRO A 10 15.33 2.20 0.37
C PRO A 10 13.92 2.78 0.36
N LEU A 11 12.99 2.22 -0.44
CA LEU A 11 11.59 2.66 -0.47
C LEU A 11 10.86 2.45 0.87
N ARG A 12 11.15 1.36 1.60
CA ARG A 12 10.54 1.13 2.92
C ARG A 12 10.97 2.21 3.90
N ARG A 13 12.25 2.58 3.87
CA ARG A 13 12.78 3.69 4.68
C ARG A 13 12.16 5.03 4.29
N LEU A 14 12.00 5.29 2.99
CA LEU A 14 11.37 6.51 2.48
C LEU A 14 9.92 6.62 2.96
N PHE A 15 9.10 5.58 2.74
CA PHE A 15 7.71 5.60 3.16
C PHE A 15 7.56 5.63 4.68
N GLY A 16 8.43 4.93 5.43
CA GLY A 16 8.48 5.03 6.89
C GLY A 16 8.68 6.47 7.36
N ALA A 17 9.73 7.13 6.88
CA ALA A 17 10.06 8.50 7.29
C ALA A 17 8.98 9.52 6.91
N LEU A 18 8.38 9.40 5.71
CA LEU A 18 7.31 10.30 5.27
C LEU A 18 6.04 10.10 6.10
N THR A 19 5.65 8.85 6.35
CA THR A 19 4.43 8.54 7.11
C THR A 19 4.58 8.96 8.57
N GLU A 20 5.72 8.66 9.19
CA GLU A 20 6.04 9.10 10.55
C GLU A 20 5.96 10.63 10.66
N LYS A 21 6.58 11.35 9.73
CA LYS A 21 6.52 12.82 9.68
C LYS A 21 5.07 13.32 9.55
N SER A 22 4.29 12.77 8.63
CA SER A 22 2.89 13.19 8.45
C SER A 22 2.04 12.92 9.68
N PHE A 23 2.20 11.76 10.33
CA PHE A 23 1.42 11.39 11.51
C PHE A 23 1.82 12.21 12.73
N ALA A 24 3.12 12.41 12.96
CA ALA A 24 3.62 13.19 14.09
C ALA A 24 3.38 14.70 13.91
N GLU A 25 3.74 15.27 12.76
CA GLU A 25 3.76 16.72 12.57
C GLU A 25 2.46 17.28 12.00
N THR A 26 1.81 16.56 11.07
CA THR A 26 0.61 17.08 10.39
C THR A 26 -0.67 16.69 11.12
N LEU A 27 -0.75 15.44 11.58
CA LEU A 27 -1.93 14.93 12.29
C LEU A 27 -1.83 15.09 13.82
N GLY A 28 -0.64 15.30 14.37
CA GLY A 28 -0.42 15.36 15.81
C GLY A 28 -0.69 14.03 16.53
N TRP A 29 -0.65 12.91 15.79
CA TRP A 29 -1.01 11.58 16.27
C TRP A 29 0.04 10.54 15.85
N PRO A 30 1.14 10.40 16.62
CA PRO A 30 2.24 9.50 16.30
C PRO A 30 1.95 8.06 16.79
N ASP A 31 0.91 7.42 16.23
CA ASP A 31 0.65 6.01 16.50
C ASP A 31 1.60 5.13 15.67
N LEU A 32 2.47 4.39 16.35
CA LEU A 32 3.48 3.55 15.71
C LEU A 32 2.86 2.43 14.86
N LYS A 33 1.77 1.81 15.32
CA LYS A 33 1.13 0.70 14.61
C LYS A 33 0.50 1.19 13.31
N VAL A 34 -0.17 2.34 13.36
CA VAL A 34 -0.80 2.92 12.17
C VAL A 34 0.25 3.43 11.19
N THR A 35 1.32 4.05 11.69
CA THR A 35 2.45 4.51 10.87
C THR A 35 3.10 3.34 10.13
N GLU A 36 3.37 2.24 10.83
CA GLU A 36 3.96 1.03 10.24
C GLU A 36 3.04 0.39 9.20
N TYR A 37 1.74 0.27 9.52
CA TYR A 37 0.74 -0.28 8.61
C TYR A 37 0.64 0.54 7.31
N VAL A 38 0.48 1.85 7.40
CA VAL A 38 0.36 2.73 6.23
C VAL A 38 1.66 2.74 5.42
N SER A 39 2.82 2.77 6.08
CA SER A 39 4.12 2.70 5.39
C SER A 39 4.27 1.42 4.58
N ASN A 40 3.90 0.26 5.15
CA ASN A 40 3.93 -1.02 4.45
C ASN A 40 2.91 -1.08 3.31
N LEU A 41 1.71 -0.51 3.51
CA LEU A 41 0.69 -0.44 2.47
C LEU A 41 1.17 0.36 1.23
N LEU A 42 1.90 1.47 1.44
CA LEU A 42 2.50 2.25 0.35
C LEU A 42 3.57 1.46 -0.44
N VAL A 43 4.31 0.58 0.24
CA VAL A 43 5.27 -0.35 -0.39
C VAL A 43 4.56 -1.40 -1.23
N GLU A 44 3.42 -1.91 -0.77
CA GLU A 44 2.59 -2.86 -1.53
C GLU A 44 2.02 -2.22 -2.80
N PHE A 45 1.57 -0.96 -2.71
CA PHE A 45 1.04 -0.19 -3.83
C PHE A 45 2.08 0.19 -4.89
N THR A 46 3.38 0.09 -4.59
CA THR A 46 4.42 0.41 -5.58
C THR A 46 4.43 -0.60 -6.74
N HIS A 47 3.86 -1.79 -6.53
CA HIS A 47 3.61 -2.76 -7.58
C HIS A 47 2.17 -2.63 -8.08
N THR A 48 1.98 -2.07 -9.28
CA THR A 48 0.66 -1.92 -9.92
C THR A 48 -0.06 -3.26 -10.17
N ASP A 49 0.67 -4.36 -10.18
CA ASP A 49 0.09 -5.71 -10.21
C ASP A 49 -0.70 -6.04 -8.93
N GLN A 50 -0.39 -5.39 -7.80
CA GLN A 50 -1.12 -5.57 -6.54
C GLN A 50 -2.43 -4.77 -6.48
N LEU A 51 -2.54 -3.68 -7.25
CA LEU A 51 -3.75 -2.85 -7.34
C LEU A 51 -4.93 -3.59 -7.99
N TYR A 52 -4.65 -4.57 -8.87
CA TYR A 52 -5.65 -5.28 -9.66
C TYR A 52 -5.57 -6.80 -9.48
N ARG A 53 -5.33 -7.27 -8.25
CA ARG A 53 -5.25 -8.72 -7.96
C ARG A 53 -6.60 -9.42 -8.11
N ILE A 54 -7.69 -8.69 -7.86
CA ILE A 54 -9.03 -9.24 -7.95
C ILE A 54 -9.45 -9.22 -9.42
N ARG A 55 -9.92 -10.39 -9.87
CA ARG A 55 -10.53 -10.55 -11.18
C ARG A 55 -11.99 -10.90 -10.99
N ASN A 56 -12.83 -10.36 -11.85
CA ASN A 56 -14.25 -10.68 -11.86
C ASN A 56 -14.50 -12.07 -12.45
N GLN A 57 -15.77 -12.50 -12.53
CA GLN A 57 -16.14 -13.83 -13.04
C GLN A 57 -15.72 -14.04 -14.51
N GLN A 58 -15.53 -12.94 -15.25
CA GLN A 58 -15.09 -12.93 -16.64
C GLN A 58 -13.56 -12.84 -16.79
N GLY A 59 -12.81 -12.86 -15.69
CA GLY A 59 -11.36 -12.79 -15.67
C GLY A 59 -10.77 -11.39 -15.88
N LYS A 60 -11.60 -10.34 -15.94
CA LYS A 60 -11.18 -8.94 -16.08
C LYS A 60 -10.68 -8.38 -14.74
N ARG A 61 -9.63 -7.56 -14.79
CA ARG A 61 -9.11 -6.82 -13.63
C ARG A 61 -10.19 -5.90 -13.06
N VAL A 62 -10.44 -6.00 -11.77
CA VAL A 62 -11.41 -5.20 -11.01
C VAL A 62 -10.70 -3.96 -10.49
N GLY A 63 -11.09 -2.78 -10.98
CA GLY A 63 -10.54 -1.51 -10.50
C GLY A 63 -11.38 -0.86 -9.41
N THR A 64 -12.65 -1.24 -9.33
CA THR A 64 -13.63 -0.72 -8.37
C THR A 64 -14.52 -1.83 -7.85
N VAL A 65 -15.18 -1.60 -6.71
CA VAL A 65 -16.11 -2.59 -6.11
C VAL A 65 -17.28 -2.90 -7.05
N VAL A 66 -17.71 -1.95 -7.89
CA VAL A 66 -18.77 -2.16 -8.89
C VAL A 66 -18.36 -3.20 -9.93
N ASP A 67 -17.07 -3.27 -10.28
CA ASP A 67 -16.55 -4.24 -11.25
C ASP A 67 -16.63 -5.70 -10.76
N LEU A 68 -16.95 -5.95 -9.48
CA LEU A 68 -17.16 -7.29 -8.92
C LEU A 68 -18.51 -7.90 -9.28
N LEU A 69 -19.49 -7.08 -9.71
CA LEU A 69 -20.87 -7.50 -9.92
C LEU A 69 -21.13 -8.09 -11.32
N PHE A 70 -20.15 -8.04 -12.21
CA PHE A 70 -20.24 -8.45 -13.62
C PHE A 70 -19.12 -9.44 -13.97
#